data_AF-A0A1E8CMN9-F1
#
_entry.id   AF-A0A1E8CMN9-F1
#
_cell.length_a   1.000
_cell.length_b   1.000
_cell.length_c   1.000
_cell.angle_alpha   90.00
_cell.angle_beta   90.00
_cell.angle_gamma   90.00
#
_symmetry.space_group_name_H-M   'P 1'
#
loop_
_entity.id
_entity.type
_entity.pdbx_description
1 polymer ?
#
loop_
_entity_poly.entity_id
_entity_poly.type
_entity_poly.pdbx_seq_one_letter_code
_entity_poly.pdbx_strand_id
1 'polypeptide(L)'
;MSIKVTNWLNLATSIAVIMGILFLGVEIRQNTEMMKSQTRDSISEKQMMFSEWVATEADLSNTIAKVNADLPLEPGERIMHAYFLAGVWREWENSYYQYQQGLFDREEFDPRLTRWRATMSNETVRLNWAATRQNYSPTFRAVVDSIVEDYAPLQRAQQNTEETPVP
;
A
#
# COMPACT_ATOMS: atom_id res chain seq x y z
N MET A 1 51.16 -5.00 -39.74
CA MET A 1 49.85 -5.68 -39.56
C MET A 1 48.99 -5.34 -40.77
N SER A 2 48.39 -6.33 -41.45
CA SER A 2 47.61 -6.10 -42.68
C SER A 2 46.31 -5.35 -42.35
N ILE A 3 45.94 -4.37 -43.17
CA ILE A 3 44.67 -3.59 -43.06
C ILE A 3 43.45 -4.51 -42.88
N LYS A 4 43.50 -5.71 -43.49
CA LYS A 4 42.44 -6.74 -43.35
C LYS A 4 42.27 -7.23 -41.91
N VAL A 5 43.36 -7.40 -41.17
CA VAL A 5 43.34 -7.88 -39.77
C VAL A 5 42.73 -6.82 -38.86
N THR A 6 43.08 -5.55 -39.05
CA THR A 6 42.52 -4.43 -38.27
C THR A 6 41.01 -4.27 -38.52
N ASN A 7 40.55 -4.43 -39.76
CA ASN A 7 39.12 -4.35 -40.07
C ASN A 7 38.32 -5.50 -39.42
N TRP A 8 38.87 -6.72 -39.40
CA TRP A 8 38.25 -7.86 -38.71
C TRP A 8 38.20 -7.68 -37.20
N LEU A 9 39.25 -7.14 -36.59
CA LEU A 9 39.27 -6.81 -35.17
C LEU A 9 38.21 -5.75 -34.82
N ASN A 10 38.11 -4.68 -35.61
CA ASN A 10 37.11 -3.63 -35.39
C ASN A 10 35.67 -4.17 -35.52
N LEU A 11 35.42 -5.06 -36.49
CA LEU A 11 34.13 -5.73 -36.64
C LEU A 11 33.82 -6.61 -35.43
N ALA A 12 34.79 -7.43 -34.98
CA ALA A 12 34.62 -8.29 -33.81
C ALA A 12 34.36 -7.48 -32.53
N THR A 13 35.09 -6.39 -32.32
CA THR A 13 34.85 -5.47 -31.19
C THR A 13 33.46 -4.86 -31.25
N SER A 14 33.01 -4.39 -32.42
CA SER A 14 31.68 -3.81 -32.57
C SER A 14 30.57 -4.83 -32.27
N ILE A 15 30.72 -6.07 -32.76
CA ILE A 15 29.79 -7.16 -32.46
C ILE A 15 29.80 -7.48 -30.96
N ALA A 16 30.97 -7.57 -30.34
CA ALA A 16 31.09 -7.84 -28.91
C ALA A 16 30.40 -6.77 -28.05
N VAL A 17 30.54 -5.49 -28.41
CA VAL A 17 29.86 -4.38 -27.75
C VAL A 17 28.34 -4.50 -27.89
N ILE A 18 27.85 -4.78 -29.11
CA ILE A 18 26.40 -4.95 -29.35
C ILE A 18 25.85 -6.14 -28.54
N MET A 19 26.55 -7.28 -28.55
CA MET A 19 26.14 -8.44 -27.76
C MET A 19 26.16 -8.14 -26.25
N GLY A 20 27.15 -7.39 -25.77
CA GLY A 20 27.21 -6.94 -24.37
C GLY A 20 26.02 -6.08 -23.97
N ILE A 21 25.61 -5.12 -24.81
CA ILE A 21 24.43 -4.28 -24.56
C ILE A 21 23.14 -5.11 -24.56
N LEU A 22 22.99 -6.04 -25.50
CA LEU A 22 21.83 -6.93 -25.54
C LEU A 22 21.75 -7.81 -24.31
N PHE A 23 22.88 -8.39 -23.90
CA PHE A 23 22.98 -9.23 -22.70
C PHE A 23 22.62 -8.44 -21.44
N LEU A 24 23.17 -7.23 -21.27
CA LEU A 24 22.82 -6.34 -20.16
C LEU A 24 21.32 -6.01 -20.14
N GLY A 25 20.72 -5.74 -21.30
CA GLY A 25 19.27 -5.49 -21.40
C GLY A 25 18.43 -6.69 -20.95
N VAL A 26 18.87 -7.91 -21.26
CA VAL A 26 18.23 -9.15 -20.79
C VAL A 26 18.41 -9.33 -19.28
N GLU A 27 19.61 -9.12 -18.75
CA GLU A 27 19.90 -9.21 -17.31
C GLU A 27 19.07 -8.23 -16.49
N ILE A 28 18.97 -6.96 -16.94
CA ILE A 28 18.15 -5.94 -16.25
C ILE A 28 16.68 -6.37 -16.21
N ARG A 29 16.15 -6.93 -17.31
CA ARG A 29 14.78 -7.44 -17.35
C ARG A 29 14.58 -8.61 -16.39
N GLN A 30 15.49 -9.58 -16.38
CA GLN A 30 15.43 -10.73 -15.47
C GLN A 30 15.53 -10.29 -14.01
N ASN A 31 16.43 -9.37 -13.69
CA ASN A 31 16.58 -8.79 -12.36
C ASN A 31 15.30 -8.07 -11.92
N THR A 32 14.70 -7.28 -12.82
CA THR A 32 13.43 -6.60 -12.57
C THR A 32 12.34 -7.61 -12.21
N GLU A 33 12.13 -8.65 -13.02
CA GLU A 33 11.11 -9.66 -12.75
C GLU A 33 11.37 -10.43 -11.45
N MET A 34 12.63 -10.75 -11.14
CA MET A 34 13.02 -11.36 -9.88
C MET A 34 12.70 -10.47 -8.68
N MET A 35 13.01 -9.17 -8.76
CA MET A 35 12.70 -8.20 -7.71
C MET A 35 11.19 -8.07 -7.49
N LYS A 36 10.40 -8.08 -8.58
CA LYS A 36 8.94 -8.08 -8.47
C LYS A 36 8.45 -9.32 -7.72
N SER A 37 8.93 -10.51 -8.10
CA SER A 37 8.56 -11.78 -7.45
C SER A 37 8.90 -11.76 -5.96
N GLN A 38 10.13 -11.39 -5.60
CA GLN A 38 10.56 -11.31 -4.20
C GLN A 38 9.72 -10.32 -3.39
N THR A 39 9.34 -9.19 -4.01
CA THR A 39 8.50 -8.20 -3.33
C THR A 39 7.09 -8.76 -3.08
N ARG A 40 6.50 -9.44 -4.07
CA ARG A 40 5.20 -10.13 -3.92
C ARG A 40 5.24 -11.18 -2.81
N ASP A 41 6.29 -11.99 -2.76
CA ASP A 41 6.47 -13.01 -1.74
C ASP A 41 6.57 -12.37 -0.35
N SER A 42 7.39 -11.31 -0.21
CA SER A 42 7.54 -10.60 1.07
C SER A 42 6.24 -9.96 1.58
N ILE A 43 5.35 -9.56 0.67
CA ILE A 43 4.05 -8.99 1.02
C ILE A 43 3.08 -10.09 1.43
N SER A 44 3.08 -11.21 0.71
CA SER A 44 2.28 -12.38 1.04
C SER A 44 2.69 -12.94 2.41
N GLU A 45 3.98 -12.97 2.72
CA GLU A 45 4.51 -13.36 4.03
C GLU A 45 4.04 -12.41 5.14
N LYS A 46 4.13 -11.09 4.95
CA LYS A 46 3.61 -10.10 5.92
C LYS A 46 2.12 -10.24 6.16
N GLN A 47 1.34 -10.51 5.11
CA GLN A 47 -0.09 -10.74 5.23
C GLN A 47 -0.38 -12.03 6.01
N MET A 48 0.38 -13.10 5.76
CA MET A 48 0.25 -14.36 6.49
C MET A 48 0.61 -14.20 7.96
N MET A 49 1.70 -13.49 8.29
CA MET A 49 2.06 -13.15 9.68
C MET A 49 0.94 -12.37 10.39
N PHE A 50 0.33 -11.41 9.71
CA PHE A 50 -0.79 -10.66 10.26
C PHE A 50 -2.00 -11.54 10.55
N SER A 51 -2.34 -12.43 9.61
CA SER A 51 -3.41 -13.43 9.81
C SER A 51 -3.08 -14.40 10.94
N GLU A 52 -1.82 -14.82 11.06
CA GLU A 52 -1.34 -15.67 12.15
C GLU A 52 -1.53 -14.99 13.50
N TRP A 53 -1.09 -13.74 13.67
CA TRP A 53 -1.27 -13.00 14.92
C TRP A 53 -2.74 -12.91 15.34
N VAL A 54 -3.65 -12.61 14.41
CA VAL A 54 -5.09 -12.57 14.72
C VAL A 54 -5.65 -13.96 15.05
N ALA A 55 -5.08 -15.02 14.48
CA ALA A 55 -5.51 -16.40 14.72
C ALA A 55 -4.97 -16.99 16.03
N THR A 56 -3.78 -16.59 16.47
CA THR A 56 -3.10 -17.17 17.64
C THR A 56 -3.25 -16.34 18.90
N GLU A 57 -3.37 -15.01 18.79
CA GLU A 57 -3.45 -14.11 19.94
C GLU A 57 -4.91 -13.81 20.30
N ALA A 58 -5.42 -14.52 21.31
CA ALA A 58 -6.83 -14.41 21.73
C ALA A 58 -7.24 -12.97 22.10
N ASP A 59 -6.36 -12.21 22.75
CA ASP A 59 -6.64 -10.82 23.13
C ASP A 59 -6.84 -9.93 21.90
N LEU A 60 -5.96 -10.07 20.90
CA LEU A 60 -6.06 -9.32 19.64
C LEU A 60 -7.31 -9.71 18.87
N SER A 61 -7.59 -11.01 18.77
CA SER A 61 -8.79 -11.54 18.14
C SER A 61 -10.07 -10.99 18.77
N ASN A 62 -10.16 -11.03 20.10
CA ASN A 62 -11.29 -10.48 20.86
C ASN A 62 -11.43 -8.97 20.67
N THR A 63 -10.32 -8.24 20.65
CA THR A 63 -10.32 -6.78 20.43
C THR A 63 -10.81 -6.43 19.02
N ILE A 64 -10.33 -7.13 17.99
CA ILE A 64 -10.80 -6.94 16.61
C ILE A 64 -12.29 -7.29 16.49
N ALA A 65 -12.73 -8.36 17.14
CA ALA A 65 -14.14 -8.75 17.16
C ALA A 65 -15.02 -7.66 17.81
N LYS A 66 -14.58 -7.08 18.94
CA LYS A 66 -15.26 -5.94 19.58
C LYS A 66 -15.34 -4.73 18.66
N VAL A 67 -14.22 -4.35 18.02
CA VAL A 67 -14.20 -3.24 17.06
C VAL A 67 -15.21 -3.48 15.94
N ASN A 68 -15.20 -4.66 15.32
CA ASN A 68 -16.12 -5.00 14.23
C ASN A 68 -17.59 -5.04 14.66
N ALA A 69 -17.87 -5.35 15.93
CA ALA A 69 -19.20 -5.34 16.51
C ALA A 69 -19.59 -3.97 17.12
N ASP A 70 -18.76 -2.94 16.94
CA ASP A 70 -18.94 -1.59 17.51
C ASP A 70 -19.12 -1.59 19.03
N LEU A 71 -18.41 -2.49 19.71
CA LEU A 71 -18.42 -2.62 21.16
C LEU A 71 -17.30 -1.76 21.80
N PRO A 72 -17.52 -1.24 23.02
CA PRO A 72 -16.50 -0.47 23.71
C PRO A 72 -15.26 -1.32 24.02
N LEU A 73 -14.09 -0.70 23.84
CA LEU A 73 -12.80 -1.29 24.18
C LEU A 73 -12.36 -0.89 25.59
N GLU A 74 -11.69 -1.80 26.28
CA GLU A 74 -10.97 -1.53 27.51
C GLU A 74 -9.68 -0.72 27.25
N PRO A 75 -9.07 -0.07 28.26
CA PRO A 75 -7.83 0.71 28.06
C PRO A 75 -6.70 -0.08 27.38
N GLY A 76 -6.48 -1.34 27.77
CA GLY A 76 -5.47 -2.20 27.14
C GLY A 76 -5.81 -2.56 25.69
N GLU A 77 -7.08 -2.86 25.42
CA GLU A 77 -7.58 -3.17 24.07
C GLU A 77 -7.45 -1.97 23.14
N ARG A 78 -7.69 -0.75 23.63
CA ARG A 78 -7.47 0.49 22.87
C ARG A 78 -6.02 0.65 22.43
N ILE A 79 -5.07 0.40 23.34
CA ILE A 79 -3.63 0.49 23.04
C ILE A 79 -3.26 -0.57 22.01
N MET A 80 -3.68 -1.82 22.24
CA MET A 80 -3.40 -2.93 21.32
C MET A 80 -3.95 -2.66 19.92
N HIS A 81 -5.22 -2.22 19.82
CA HIS A 81 -5.83 -1.88 18.55
C HIS A 81 -5.11 -0.70 17.86
N ALA A 82 -4.68 0.31 18.62
CA ALA A 82 -3.95 1.44 18.05
C ALA A 82 -2.60 1.03 17.44
N TYR A 83 -1.83 0.16 18.11
CA TYR A 83 -0.57 -0.35 17.56
C TYR A 83 -0.76 -1.31 16.40
N PHE A 84 -1.82 -2.14 16.46
CA PHE A 84 -2.23 -2.97 15.33
C PHE A 84 -2.53 -2.11 14.10
N LEU A 85 -3.35 -1.06 14.24
CA LEU A 85 -3.65 -0.12 13.15
C LEU A 85 -2.41 0.62 12.66
N ALA A 86 -1.47 0.99 13.54
CA ALA A 86 -0.22 1.61 13.11
C ALA A 86 0.58 0.71 12.14
N GLY A 87 0.56 -0.60 12.36
CA GLY A 87 1.11 -1.61 11.44
C GLY A 87 0.34 -1.68 10.12
N VAL A 88 -1.00 -1.70 10.18
CA VAL A 88 -1.87 -1.69 8.99
C VAL A 88 -1.61 -0.46 8.13
N TRP A 89 -1.53 0.73 8.71
CA TRP A 89 -1.24 1.98 7.98
C TRP A 89 0.12 1.94 7.28
N ARG A 90 1.14 1.35 7.93
CA ARG A 90 2.45 1.21 7.32
C ARG A 90 2.44 0.23 6.15
N GLU A 91 1.69 -0.86 6.25
CA GLU A 91 1.50 -1.79 5.14
C GLU A 91 0.79 -1.12 3.97
N TRP A 92 -0.28 -0.37 4.24
CA TRP A 92 -1.04 0.35 3.22
C TRP A 92 -0.19 1.40 2.50
N GLU A 93 0.58 2.19 3.25
CA GLU A 93 1.49 3.18 2.69
C GLU A 93 2.54 2.52 1.79
N ASN A 94 3.14 1.41 2.24
CA ASN A 94 4.10 0.66 1.44
C ASN A 94 3.47 0.08 0.17
N SER A 95 2.29 -0.52 0.26
CA SER A 95 1.56 -1.05 -0.90
C SER A 95 1.21 0.05 -1.91
N TYR A 96 0.81 1.23 -1.43
CA TYR A 96 0.57 2.39 -2.29
C TYR A 96 1.85 2.89 -2.96
N TYR A 97 2.94 3.01 -2.20
CA TYR A 97 4.23 3.41 -2.74
C TYR A 97 4.66 2.47 -3.87
N GLN A 98 4.53 1.16 -3.69
CA GLN A 98 4.88 0.17 -4.71
C GLN A 98 3.98 0.25 -5.95
N TYR A 99 2.68 0.52 -5.78
CA TYR A 99 1.79 0.83 -6.89
C TYR A 99 2.27 2.07 -7.67
N GLN A 100 2.67 3.13 -6.98
CA GLN A 100 3.22 4.34 -7.63
C GLN A 100 4.52 4.07 -8.40
N GLN A 101 5.32 3.09 -7.96
CA GLN A 101 6.53 2.64 -8.68
C GLN A 101 6.23 1.67 -9.84
N GLY A 102 4.95 1.34 -10.10
CA GLY A 102 4.55 0.44 -11.18
C GLY A 102 4.82 -1.04 -10.90
N LEU A 103 5.05 -1.42 -9.63
CA LEU A 103 5.17 -2.83 -9.25
C LEU A 103 3.80 -3.53 -9.34
N PHE A 104 2.77 -2.87 -8.83
CA PHE A 104 1.39 -3.29 -8.97
C PHE A 104 0.75 -2.53 -10.11
N ASP A 105 0.06 -3.24 -10.98
CA ASP A 105 -0.88 -2.60 -11.88
C ASP A 105 -2.18 -2.24 -11.13
N ARG A 106 -3.08 -1.59 -11.85
CA ARG A 106 -4.34 -1.14 -11.28
C ARG A 106 -5.27 -2.30 -10.92
N GLU A 107 -5.28 -3.37 -11.72
CA GLU A 107 -6.11 -4.55 -11.45
C GLU A 107 -5.70 -5.25 -10.16
N GLU A 108 -4.40 -5.24 -9.85
CA GLU A 108 -3.88 -5.76 -8.60
C GLU A 108 -4.09 -4.80 -7.42
N PHE A 109 -3.97 -3.49 -7.62
CA PHE A 109 -4.09 -2.52 -6.53
C PHE A 109 -5.53 -2.21 -6.13
N ASP A 110 -6.47 -2.15 -7.08
CA ASP A 110 -7.88 -1.79 -6.82
C ASP A 110 -8.57 -2.68 -5.76
N PRO A 111 -8.39 -4.02 -5.71
CA PRO A 111 -8.91 -4.86 -4.64
C PRO A 111 -8.42 -4.47 -3.24
N ARG A 112 -7.21 -3.92 -3.12
CA ARG A 112 -6.69 -3.41 -1.84
C ARG A 112 -7.46 -2.17 -1.43
N LEU A 113 -7.72 -1.25 -2.36
CA LEU A 113 -8.56 -0.06 -2.09
C LEU A 113 -9.98 -0.45 -1.65
N THR A 114 -10.57 -1.50 -2.23
CA THR A 114 -11.87 -2.02 -1.79
C THR A 114 -11.81 -2.50 -0.33
N ARG A 115 -10.76 -3.24 0.04
CA ARG A 115 -10.54 -3.64 1.44
C ARG A 115 -10.36 -2.42 2.35
N TRP A 116 -9.62 -1.40 1.91
CA TRP A 116 -9.37 -0.20 2.70
C TRP A 116 -10.67 0.53 3.02
N ARG A 117 -11.55 0.68 2.01
CA ARG A 117 -12.91 1.23 2.21
C ARG A 117 -13.71 0.43 3.22
N ALA A 118 -13.74 -0.90 3.06
CA ALA A 118 -14.44 -1.77 4.00
C ALA A 118 -13.94 -1.60 5.44
N THR A 119 -12.62 -1.51 5.65
CA THR A 119 -12.02 -1.23 6.96
C THR A 119 -12.41 0.15 7.50
N MET A 120 -12.49 1.17 6.63
CA MET A 120 -12.89 2.54 7.00
C MET A 120 -14.39 2.70 7.30
N SER A 121 -15.22 1.69 7.06
CA SER A 121 -16.62 1.71 7.51
C SER A 121 -16.76 1.78 9.03
N ASN A 122 -15.73 1.35 9.78
CA ASN A 122 -15.69 1.38 11.23
C ASN A 122 -15.28 2.76 11.77
N GLU A 123 -16.06 3.34 12.69
CA GLU A 123 -15.78 4.67 13.26
C GLU A 123 -14.49 4.70 14.07
N THR A 124 -14.23 3.68 14.89
CA THR A 124 -13.01 3.57 15.71
C THR A 124 -11.76 3.63 14.83
N VAL A 125 -11.81 2.99 13.66
CA VAL A 125 -10.73 3.01 12.67
C VAL A 125 -10.53 4.42 12.09
N ARG A 126 -11.61 5.10 11.69
CA ARG A 126 -11.54 6.48 11.16
C ARG A 126 -11.00 7.47 12.20
N LEU A 127 -11.42 7.33 13.46
CA LEU A 127 -10.91 8.16 14.57
C LEU A 127 -9.41 7.94 14.80
N ASN A 128 -8.94 6.68 14.74
CA ASN A 128 -7.51 6.38 14.83
C ASN A 128 -6.72 6.98 13.66
N TRP A 129 -7.23 6.90 12.43
CA TRP A 129 -6.62 7.55 11.28
C TRP A 129 -6.53 9.06 11.48
N ALA A 130 -7.62 9.72 11.88
CA ALA A 130 -7.62 11.16 12.14
C ALA A 130 -6.55 11.59 13.17
N ALA A 131 -6.35 10.79 14.21
CA ALA A 131 -5.35 11.04 15.26
C ALA A 131 -3.90 10.80 14.81
N THR A 132 -3.66 9.92 13.84
CA THR A 132 -2.32 9.44 13.48
C THR A 132 -1.85 9.82 12.07
N ARG A 133 -2.75 10.33 11.21
CA ARG A 133 -2.50 10.60 9.78
C ARG A 133 -1.23 11.40 9.51
N GLN A 134 -0.88 12.35 10.38
CA GLN A 134 0.31 13.21 10.21
C GLN A 134 1.65 12.44 10.26
N ASN A 135 1.65 11.17 10.70
CA ASN A 135 2.83 10.31 10.71
C ASN A 135 3.16 9.70 9.33
N TYR A 136 2.31 9.92 8.32
CA TYR A 136 2.42 9.29 7.00
C TYR A 136 2.58 10.31 5.87
N SER A 137 3.09 9.85 4.73
CA SER A 137 3.38 10.68 3.57
C SER A 137 2.15 11.44 3.05
N PRO A 138 2.33 12.67 2.52
CA PRO A 138 1.21 13.48 2.02
C PRO A 138 0.38 12.78 0.92
N THR A 139 1.04 12.04 0.03
CA THR A 139 0.40 11.33 -1.08
C THR A 139 -0.48 10.18 -0.59
N PHE A 140 0.03 9.36 0.33
CA PHE A 140 -0.76 8.31 0.96
C PHE A 140 -1.92 8.90 1.77
N ARG A 141 -1.67 9.96 2.53
CA ARG A 141 -2.72 10.65 3.28
C ARG A 141 -3.88 11.10 2.40
N ALA A 142 -3.59 11.71 1.24
CA ALA A 142 -4.63 12.17 0.33
C ALA A 142 -5.55 11.03 -0.13
N VAL A 143 -5.00 9.84 -0.40
CA VAL A 143 -5.78 8.66 -0.77
C VAL A 143 -6.69 8.21 0.38
N VAL A 144 -6.13 8.07 1.58
CA VAL A 144 -6.92 7.61 2.73
C VAL A 144 -7.96 8.65 3.17
N ASP A 145 -7.59 9.93 3.14
CA ASP A 145 -8.52 11.04 3.42
C ASP A 145 -9.69 11.03 2.44
N SER A 146 -9.46 10.75 1.14
CA SER A 146 -10.54 10.61 0.15
C SER A 146 -11.48 9.44 0.47
N ILE A 147 -10.97 8.35 1.04
CA ILE A 147 -11.80 7.21 1.48
C ILE A 147 -12.62 7.60 2.70
N VAL A 148 -12.05 8.34 3.64
CA VAL A 148 -12.76 8.80 4.85
C VAL A 148 -13.89 9.77 4.49
N GLU A 149 -13.70 10.60 3.46
CA GLU A 149 -14.75 11.48 2.92
C GLU A 149 -15.98 10.71 2.43
N ASP A 150 -15.83 9.48 1.93
CA ASP A 150 -16.96 8.60 1.56
C ASP A 150 -17.88 8.29 2.77
N TYR A 151 -17.36 8.40 3.99
CA TYR A 151 -18.06 8.11 5.25
C TYR A 151 -18.30 9.36 6.11
N ALA A 152 -17.88 10.54 5.67
CA ALA A 152 -18.27 11.79 6.32
C ALA A 152 -19.80 11.92 6.23
N PRO A 153 -20.51 12.32 7.30
CA PRO A 153 -21.95 12.42 7.23
C PRO A 153 -22.35 13.42 6.12
N LEU A 154 -23.56 13.23 5.57
CA LEU A 154 -24.35 14.25 4.83
C LEU A 154 -24.58 15.57 5.64
N GLN A 155 -23.79 15.86 6.69
CA GLN A 155 -23.87 17.06 7.52
C GLN A 155 -23.59 18.35 6.74
N ARG A 156 -22.78 18.32 5.67
CA ARG A 156 -22.66 19.49 4.77
C ARG A 156 -23.95 19.78 3.98
N ALA A 157 -24.81 18.79 3.77
CA ALA A 157 -26.06 18.96 3.01
C ALA A 157 -27.23 19.44 3.88
N GLN A 158 -27.16 19.29 5.21
CA GLN A 158 -28.18 19.79 6.14
C GLN A 158 -27.84 21.17 6.70
N GLN A 159 -26.56 21.53 6.83
CA GLN A 159 -26.14 22.87 7.29
C GLN A 159 -26.43 23.97 6.26
N ASN A 160 -26.46 23.65 4.96
CA ASN A 160 -26.74 24.63 3.90
C ASN A 160 -28.23 24.93 3.70
N THR A 161 -29.14 24.23 4.41
CA THR A 161 -30.59 24.41 4.28
C THR A 161 -31.21 25.21 5.43
N GLU A 162 -30.47 25.43 6.53
CA GLU A 162 -30.92 26.22 7.68
C GLU A 162 -30.51 27.71 7.61
N GLU A 163 -29.64 28.10 6.67
CA GLU A 163 -29.30 29.50 6.39
C GLU A 163 -30.11 30.06 5.21
N THR A 164 -31.44 30.06 5.33
CA THR A 164 -32.24 31.07 4.61
C THR A 164 -32.91 31.95 5.65
N PRO A 165 -32.50 33.22 5.81
CA PRO A 165 -33.21 34.14 6.68
C PRO A 165 -34.58 34.42 6.05
N VAL A 166 -35.64 34.08 6.77
CA VAL A 166 -37.01 34.51 6.44
C VAL A 166 -37.05 36.04 6.64
N PRO A 167 -37.46 36.83 5.62
CA PRO A 167 -37.66 38.26 5.76
C PRO A 167 -38.85 38.62 6.66
#